data_AF-A0A0L7CZ52-F1
#
_entry.id   AF-A0A0L7CZ52-F1
#
_cell.length_a   1.000
_cell.length_b   1.000
_cell.length_c   1.000
_cell.angle_alpha   90.00
_cell.angle_beta   90.00
_cell.angle_gamma   90.00
#
_symmetry.space_group_name_H-M   'P 1'
#
loop_
_entity.id
_entity.type
_entity.pdbx_description
1 polymer ?
#
loop_
_entity_poly.entity_id
_entity_poly.type
_entity_poly.pdbx_seq_one_letter_code
_entity_poly.pdbx_strand_id
1 'polypeptide(L)'
;MRGVKYVVLKNPGNLTDGQSATLEAIRNTDPKGQLYRAWQLKELLRTLLKHPVEQATAELNRWMFRASHSRIPEIVELARKIRRRRTDIIRTIRLGYSNARLEAFNNRIKVTIRMAYGFHHVDNLIALVMLRYGGLDIHLPQPTI
;
A
#
# COMPACT_ATOMS: atom_id res chain seq x y z
N MET A 1 19.71 14.83 -12.92
CA MET A 1 19.93 14.74 -11.47
C MET A 1 20.17 13.28 -11.05
N ARG A 2 21.43 12.81 -11.02
CA ARG A 2 21.80 11.51 -10.43
C ARG A 2 21.84 11.67 -8.90
N GLY A 3 21.19 10.78 -8.14
CA GLY A 3 21.17 10.78 -6.66
C GLY A 3 19.84 11.18 -6.00
N VAL A 4 19.05 12.04 -6.65
CA VAL A 4 17.77 12.55 -6.10
C VAL A 4 16.68 11.47 -5.98
N LYS A 5 16.68 10.49 -6.90
CA LYS A 5 15.70 9.38 -6.92
C LYS A 5 15.62 8.64 -5.59
N TYR A 6 16.75 8.42 -4.92
CA TYR A 6 16.80 7.67 -3.67
C TYR A 6 16.36 8.49 -2.45
N VAL A 7 16.50 9.82 -2.51
CA VAL A 7 16.09 10.72 -1.43
C VAL A 7 14.55 10.74 -1.30
N VAL A 8 13.85 10.86 -2.42
CA VAL A 8 12.38 10.90 -2.46
C VAL A 8 11.73 9.59 -2.00
N LEU A 9 12.44 8.46 -2.13
CA LEU A 9 11.95 7.14 -1.74
C LEU A 9 12.13 6.83 -0.25
N LYS A 10 13.08 7.48 0.43
CA LYS A 10 13.33 7.26 1.86
C LYS A 10 12.25 7.89 2.74
N ASN A 11 12.07 7.31 3.93
CA ASN A 11 11.21 7.89 4.96
C ASN A 11 11.87 9.17 5.52
N PRO A 12 11.09 10.23 5.82
CA PRO A 12 11.62 11.50 6.32
C PRO A 12 12.51 11.35 7.56
N GLY A 13 12.14 10.47 8.49
CA GLY A 13 12.91 10.19 9.70
C GLY A 13 14.23 9.43 9.47
N ASN A 14 14.48 8.94 8.26
CA ASN A 14 15.69 8.20 7.89
C ASN A 14 16.55 8.99 6.87
N LEU A 15 16.25 10.27 6.65
CA LEU A 15 17.03 11.16 5.81
C LEU A 15 18.23 11.68 6.60
N THR A 16 19.42 11.65 5.98
CA THR A 16 20.58 12.37 6.51
C THR A 16 20.45 13.86 6.22
N ASP A 17 21.18 14.71 6.95
CA ASP A 17 21.11 16.17 6.79
C ASP A 17 21.36 16.63 5.34
N GLY A 18 22.34 16.01 4.66
CA GLY A 18 22.59 16.27 3.25
C GLY A 18 21.45 15.84 2.30
N GLN A 19 20.69 14.80 2.67
CA GLN A 19 19.52 14.34 1.91
C GLN A 19 18.31 15.26 2.16
N SER A 20 18.13 15.76 3.38
CA SER A 20 17.14 16.78 3.70
C SER A 20 17.40 18.08 2.94
N ALA A 21 18.65 18.55 2.92
CA ALA A 21 19.05 19.72 2.14
C ALA A 21 18.82 19.51 0.63
N THR A 22 19.08 18.30 0.12
CA THR A 22 18.76 17.94 -1.27
C THR A 22 17.25 18.00 -1.54
N LEU A 23 16.42 17.57 -0.59
CA LEU A 23 14.96 17.62 -0.73
C LEU A 23 14.42 19.05 -0.70
N GLU A 24 15.01 19.93 0.11
CA GLU A 24 14.72 21.37 0.10
C GLU A 24 15.20 22.03 -1.20
N ALA A 25 16.36 21.65 -1.73
CA ALA A 25 16.83 22.13 -3.02
C ALA A 25 15.85 21.76 -4.15
N ILE A 26 15.25 20.56 -4.13
CA ILE A 26 14.21 20.16 -5.08
C ILE A 26 12.98 21.07 -4.98
N ARG A 27 12.57 21.46 -3.77
CA ARG A 27 11.46 22.38 -3.56
C ARG A 27 11.71 23.73 -4.25
N ASN A 28 12.94 24.20 -4.23
CA ASN A 28 13.33 25.50 -4.80
C ASN A 28 13.68 25.43 -6.30
N THR A 29 14.04 24.25 -6.81
CA THR A 29 14.54 24.07 -8.19
C THR A 29 13.48 23.55 -9.16
N ASP A 30 12.43 22.88 -8.67
CA ASP A 30 11.36 22.33 -9.54
C ASP A 30 10.43 23.46 -10.04
N PRO A 31 10.48 23.83 -11.35
CA PRO A 31 9.69 24.95 -11.89
C PRO A 31 8.18 24.76 -11.75
N LYS A 32 7.72 23.51 -11.65
CA LYS A 32 6.29 23.17 -11.47
C LYS A 32 5.96 22.77 -10.04
N GLY A 33 6.96 22.53 -9.19
CA GLY A 33 6.84 22.07 -7.81
C GLY A 33 6.04 20.76 -7.66
N GLN A 34 5.96 19.95 -8.72
CA GLN A 34 5.14 18.74 -8.77
C GLN A 34 5.79 17.60 -7.99
N LEU A 35 7.12 17.46 -8.05
CA LEU A 35 7.83 16.37 -7.39
C LEU A 35 7.74 16.48 -5.86
N TYR A 36 7.99 17.69 -5.35
CA TYR A 36 7.88 17.97 -3.92
C TYR A 36 6.43 17.82 -3.41
N ARG A 37 5.43 18.27 -4.19
CA ARG A 37 4.01 18.07 -3.86
C ARG A 37 3.62 16.59 -3.83
N ALA A 38 4.06 15.81 -4.81
CA ALA A 38 3.78 14.37 -4.85
C ALA A 38 4.40 13.66 -3.64
N TRP A 39 5.63 14.00 -3.28
CA TRP A 39 6.30 13.48 -2.09
C TRP A 39 5.51 13.83 -0.81
N GLN A 40 5.09 15.08 -0.65
CA GLN A 40 4.30 15.50 0.52
C GLN A 40 2.96 14.75 0.62
N LEU A 41 2.27 14.55 -0.50
CA LEU A 41 1.01 13.80 -0.54
C LEU A 41 1.21 12.32 -0.20
N LYS A 42 2.32 11.72 -0.64
CA LYS A 42 2.69 10.35 -0.27
C LYS A 42 2.97 10.22 1.22
N GLU A 43 3.73 11.15 1.80
CA GLU A 43 4.06 11.11 3.23
C GLU A 43 2.83 11.30 4.13
N LEU A 44 1.89 12.17 3.76
CA LEU A 44 0.64 12.34 4.49
C LEU A 44 -0.21 11.05 4.53
N LEU A 45 -0.26 10.28 3.44
CA LEU A 45 -0.95 8.98 3.45
C LEU A 45 -0.24 7.94 4.32
N ARG A 46 1.10 8.00 4.43
CA ARG A 46 1.90 7.01 5.17
C ARG A 46 1.55 6.98 6.66
N THR A 47 1.27 8.14 7.24
CA THR A 47 0.95 8.26 8.68
C THR A 47 -0.54 8.16 8.97
N LEU A 48 -1.40 8.38 7.98
CA LEU A 48 -2.85 8.43 8.12
C LEU A 48 -3.45 7.22 8.89
N LEU A 49 -2.98 6.01 8.57
CA LEU A 49 -3.51 4.78 9.17
C LEU A 49 -3.17 4.61 10.66
N LYS A 50 -2.24 5.42 11.19
CA LYS A 50 -1.78 5.37 12.58
C LYS A 50 -2.48 6.39 13.48
N HIS A 51 -3.28 7.30 12.90
CA HIS A 51 -3.94 8.36 13.64
C HIS A 51 -5.30 7.89 14.19
N PRO A 52 -5.81 8.51 15.27
CA PRO A 52 -7.18 8.31 15.72
C PRO A 52 -8.20 8.58 14.61
N VAL A 53 -9.33 7.88 14.64
CA VAL A 53 -10.35 7.89 13.56
C VAL A 53 -10.80 9.31 13.19
N GLU A 54 -11.02 10.17 14.18
CA GLU A 54 -11.47 11.56 13.97
C GLU A 54 -10.42 12.38 13.22
N GLN A 55 -9.18 12.32 13.68
CA GLN A 55 -8.03 12.98 13.05
C GLN A 55 -7.80 12.44 11.63
N ALA A 56 -7.78 11.11 11.46
CA ALA A 56 -7.60 10.48 10.16
C ALA A 56 -8.71 10.86 9.17
N THR A 57 -9.96 11.03 9.64
CA THR A 57 -11.07 11.46 8.79
C THR A 57 -10.87 12.88 8.27
N ALA A 58 -10.48 13.81 9.16
CA ALA A 58 -10.21 15.19 8.79
C ALA A 58 -9.00 15.30 7.85
N GLU A 59 -7.91 14.59 8.17
CA GLU A 59 -6.70 14.54 7.35
C GLU A 59 -6.94 13.93 5.98
N LEU A 60 -7.72 12.84 5.88
CA LEU A 60 -8.08 12.22 4.61
C LEU A 60 -8.89 13.17 3.73
N ASN A 61 -9.84 13.92 4.32
CA ASN A 61 -10.61 14.93 3.61
C ASN A 61 -9.71 16.05 3.07
N ARG A 62 -8.82 16.58 3.91
CA ARG A 62 -7.84 17.59 3.51
C ARG A 62 -6.89 17.06 2.43
N TRP A 63 -6.45 15.82 2.56
CA TRP A 63 -5.59 15.15 1.59
C TRP A 63 -6.29 15.01 0.23
N MET A 64 -7.55 14.55 0.21
CA MET A 64 -8.32 14.43 -1.03
C MET A 64 -8.49 15.77 -1.75
N PHE A 65 -8.73 16.85 -1.01
CA PHE A 65 -8.81 18.20 -1.56
C PHE A 65 -7.48 18.62 -2.21
N ARG A 66 -6.36 18.42 -1.52
CA ARG A 66 -5.02 18.77 -2.06
C ARG A 66 -4.64 17.89 -3.25
N ALA A 67 -4.97 16.60 -3.19
CA ALA A 67 -4.64 15.63 -4.24
C ALA A 67 -5.44 15.89 -5.53
N SER A 68 -6.73 16.24 -5.44
CA SER A 68 -7.53 16.56 -6.62
C SER A 68 -7.09 17.83 -7.33
N HIS A 69 -6.50 18.80 -6.60
CA HIS A 69 -6.00 20.06 -7.15
C HIS A 69 -4.49 20.06 -7.42
N SER A 70 -3.83 18.89 -7.31
CA SER A 70 -2.38 18.77 -7.47
C SER A 70 -1.88 19.04 -8.89
N ARG A 71 -2.77 18.91 -9.90
CA ARG A 71 -2.45 18.90 -11.34
C ARG A 71 -1.46 17.79 -11.72
N ILE A 72 -1.45 16.69 -10.96
CA ILE A 72 -0.64 15.49 -11.22
C ILE A 72 -1.61 14.34 -11.50
N PRO A 73 -1.77 13.89 -12.77
CA PRO A 73 -2.80 12.94 -13.16
C PRO A 73 -2.84 11.67 -12.31
N GLU A 74 -1.67 11.09 -11.99
CA GLU A 74 -1.53 9.87 -11.21
C GLU A 74 -2.07 10.02 -9.78
N ILE A 75 -1.84 11.19 -9.18
CA ILE A 75 -2.32 11.53 -7.83
C ILE A 75 -3.82 11.82 -7.85
N VAL A 76 -4.32 12.47 -8.91
CA VAL A 76 -5.75 12.72 -9.09
C VAL A 76 -6.50 11.39 -9.23
N GLU A 77 -5.97 10.45 -10.01
CA GLU A 77 -6.52 9.09 -10.12
C GLU A 77 -6.49 8.33 -8.79
N LEU A 78 -5.39 8.43 -8.05
CA LEU A 78 -5.31 7.87 -6.70
C LEU A 78 -6.37 8.46 -5.78
N ALA A 79 -6.57 9.78 -5.82
CA ALA A 79 -7.60 10.46 -5.03
C ALA A 79 -9.01 9.97 -5.39
N ARG A 80 -9.29 9.72 -6.67
CA ARG A 80 -10.57 9.14 -7.13
C ARG A 80 -10.77 7.73 -6.55
N LYS A 81 -9.74 6.87 -6.59
CA LYS A 81 -9.78 5.51 -6.02
C LYS A 81 -10.01 5.53 -4.50
N ILE A 82 -9.26 6.37 -3.78
CA ILE A 82 -9.37 6.53 -2.33
C ILE A 82 -10.76 7.06 -1.95
N ARG A 83 -11.30 8.05 -2.69
CA ARG A 83 -12.64 8.58 -2.46
C ARG A 83 -13.71 7.49 -2.55
N ARG A 84 -13.63 6.60 -3.54
CA ARG A 84 -14.57 5.46 -3.69
C ARG A 84 -14.52 4.48 -2.53
N ARG A 85 -13.37 4.37 -1.85
CA ARG A 85 -13.11 3.45 -0.73
C ARG A 85 -13.01 4.15 0.63
N ARG A 86 -13.43 5.41 0.73
CA ARG A 86 -13.25 6.25 1.93
C ARG A 86 -13.84 5.59 3.18
N THR A 87 -15.05 5.06 3.08
CA THR A 87 -15.75 4.36 4.18
C THR A 87 -14.96 3.15 4.65
N ASP A 88 -14.47 2.34 3.72
CA ASP A 88 -13.68 1.14 4.01
C ASP A 88 -12.38 1.51 4.73
N ILE A 89 -11.68 2.54 4.26
CA ILE A 89 -10.42 3.03 4.86
C ILE A 89 -10.64 3.47 6.31
N ILE A 90 -11.65 4.30 6.56
CA ILE A 90 -11.97 4.76 7.93
C ILE A 90 -12.38 3.58 8.83
N ARG A 91 -13.11 2.61 8.29
CA ARG A 91 -13.46 1.38 9.01
C ARG A 91 -12.23 0.57 9.38
N THR A 92 -11.26 0.44 8.48
CA THR A 92 -9.99 -0.24 8.77
C THR A 92 -9.23 0.42 9.90
N ILE A 93 -9.16 1.76 9.93
CA ILE A 93 -8.52 2.52 11.01
C ILE A 93 -9.25 2.27 12.34
N ARG A 94 -10.59 2.33 12.33
CA ARG A 94 -11.41 2.07 13.53
C ARG A 94 -11.21 0.67 14.09
N LEU A 95 -11.09 -0.33 13.23
CA LEU A 95 -10.93 -1.73 13.63
C LEU A 95 -9.49 -2.08 14.02
N GLY A 96 -8.52 -1.20 13.72
CA GLY A 96 -7.12 -1.41 14.06
C GLY A 96 -6.50 -2.64 13.39
N TYR A 97 -7.06 -3.11 12.27
CA TYR A 97 -6.59 -4.34 11.63
C TYR A 97 -5.17 -4.17 11.10
N SER A 98 -4.26 -4.98 11.62
CA SER A 98 -2.90 -5.09 11.09
C SER A 98 -2.92 -5.81 9.75
N ASN A 99 -2.14 -5.29 8.79
CA ASN A 99 -1.91 -5.96 7.51
C ASN A 99 -1.12 -7.28 7.67
N ALA A 100 -0.56 -7.57 8.85
CA ALA A 100 0.28 -8.74 9.10
C ALA A 100 -0.39 -10.07 8.70
N ARG A 101 -1.69 -10.24 8.99
CA ARG A 101 -2.41 -11.48 8.65
C ARG A 101 -2.58 -11.65 7.13
N LEU A 102 -2.88 -10.56 6.43
CA LEU A 102 -2.99 -10.54 4.97
C LEU A 102 -1.62 -10.79 4.32
N GLU A 103 -0.55 -10.18 4.83
CA GLU A 103 0.81 -10.40 4.35
C GLU A 103 1.28 -11.84 4.58
N ALA A 104 0.99 -12.42 5.75
CA ALA A 104 1.28 -13.82 6.03
C ALA A 104 0.57 -14.75 5.04
N PHE A 105 -0.70 -14.46 4.72
CA PHE A 105 -1.47 -15.20 3.72
C PHE A 105 -0.89 -15.03 2.31
N ASN A 106 -0.55 -13.79 1.91
CA ASN A 106 0.09 -13.50 0.63
C ASN A 106 1.43 -14.22 0.48
N ASN A 107 2.23 -14.29 1.54
CA ASN A 107 3.50 -15.01 1.53
C ASN A 107 3.32 -16.51 1.36
N ARG A 108 2.30 -17.10 2.00
CA ARG A 108 1.91 -18.51 1.80
C ARG A 108 1.49 -18.80 0.36
N ILE A 109 0.70 -17.93 -0.26
CA ILE A 109 0.36 -18.04 -1.68
C ILE A 109 1.62 -17.95 -2.55
N LYS A 110 2.51 -16.99 -2.31
CA LYS A 110 3.77 -16.86 -3.06
C LYS A 110 4.63 -18.13 -2.97
N VAL A 111 4.70 -18.77 -1.80
CA VAL A 111 5.39 -20.06 -1.64
C VAL A 111 4.71 -21.14 -2.50
N THR A 112 3.38 -21.19 -2.51
CA THR A 112 2.63 -22.13 -3.35
C THR A 112 2.89 -21.91 -4.84
N ILE A 113 2.92 -20.65 -5.30
CA ILE A 113 3.29 -20.29 -6.68
C ILE A 113 4.69 -20.79 -7.03
N ARG A 114 5.66 -20.66 -6.11
CA ARG A 114 7.04 -21.14 -6.33
C ARG A 114 7.17 -22.66 -6.36
N MET A 115 6.31 -23.40 -5.66
CA MET A 115 6.27 -24.86 -5.78
C MET A 115 5.56 -25.31 -7.07
N ALA A 116 4.66 -24.47 -7.57
CA ALA A 116 3.79 -24.75 -8.70
C ALA A 116 4.39 -24.41 -10.08
N TYR A 117 5.71 -24.16 -10.20
CA TYR A 117 6.35 -23.81 -11.49
C TYR A 117 6.13 -24.86 -12.60
N GLY A 118 5.70 -26.08 -12.27
CA GLY A 118 5.36 -27.14 -13.22
C GLY A 118 3.89 -27.17 -13.68
N PHE A 119 3.01 -26.26 -13.23
CA PHE A 119 1.63 -26.24 -13.70
C PHE A 119 1.49 -25.54 -15.05
N HIS A 120 0.94 -26.26 -16.03
CA HIS A 120 0.61 -25.71 -17.35
C HIS A 120 -0.66 -24.83 -17.34
N HIS A 121 -1.53 -24.99 -16.33
CA HIS A 121 -2.80 -24.28 -16.21
C HIS A 121 -2.93 -23.57 -14.86
N VAL A 122 -3.43 -22.32 -14.87
CA VAL A 122 -3.62 -21.50 -13.66
C VAL A 122 -4.66 -22.12 -12.72
N ASP A 123 -5.65 -22.84 -13.24
CA ASP A 123 -6.69 -23.48 -12.41
C ASP A 123 -6.10 -24.49 -11.43
N ASN A 124 -5.02 -25.19 -11.81
CA ASN A 124 -4.32 -26.13 -10.93
C ASN A 124 -3.63 -25.41 -9.78
N LEU A 125 -3.06 -24.23 -10.03
CA LEU A 125 -2.49 -23.36 -8.99
C LEU A 125 -3.59 -22.87 -8.04
N ILE A 126 -4.74 -22.43 -8.57
CA ILE A 126 -5.87 -21.98 -7.76
C ILE A 126 -6.40 -23.13 -6.88
N ALA A 127 -6.59 -24.32 -7.46
CA ALA A 127 -7.02 -25.51 -6.74
C ALA A 127 -6.05 -25.87 -5.62
N LEU A 128 -4.74 -25.80 -5.86
CA LEU A 128 -3.73 -26.07 -4.83
C LEU A 128 -3.75 -25.02 -3.70
N VAL A 129 -3.97 -23.74 -4.02
CA VAL A 129 -4.13 -22.68 -3.02
C VAL A 129 -5.38 -22.91 -2.18
N MET A 130 -6.51 -23.29 -2.80
CA MET A 130 -7.75 -23.62 -2.10
C MET A 130 -7.60 -24.87 -1.24
N LEU A 131 -6.90 -25.90 -1.73
CA LEU A 131 -6.63 -27.11 -0.96
C LEU A 131 -5.80 -26.82 0.29
N ARG A 132 -4.76 -25.98 0.17
CA ARG A 132 -3.84 -25.68 1.28
C ARG A 132 -4.41 -24.69 2.29
N TYR A 133 -5.23 -23.74 1.84
CA TYR A 133 -5.60 -22.57 2.64
C TYR A 133 -7.09 -22.22 2.64
N GLY A 134 -7.92 -22.94 1.88
CA GLY A 134 -9.37 -22.69 1.77
C GLY A 134 -10.18 -23.20 2.95
N GLY A 135 -9.56 -23.92 3.89
CA GLY A 135 -10.25 -24.46 5.07
C GLY A 135 -11.28 -25.53 4.71
N LEU A 136 -11.02 -26.30 3.64
CA LEU A 136 -11.85 -27.43 3.25
C LEU A 136 -11.86 -28.46 4.39
N ASP A 137 -13.05 -28.84 4.83
CA ASP A 137 -13.23 -29.93 5.78
C ASP A 137 -13.10 -31.26 5.03
N ILE A 138 -11.88 -31.79 5.01
CA ILE A 138 -11.56 -33.04 4.31
C ILE A 138 -11.66 -34.17 5.34
N HIS A 139 -12.79 -34.87 5.35
CA HIS A 139 -12.92 -36.12 6.07
C HIS A 139 -12.23 -37.23 5.28
N LEU A 140 -11.13 -37.75 5.83
CA LEU A 140 -10.48 -38.94 5.27
C LEU A 140 -11.41 -40.15 5.44
N PRO A 141 -11.53 -41.02 4.42
CA PRO A 141 -12.28 -42.26 4.56
C PRO A 141 -11.66 -43.09 5.69
N GLN A 142 -12.48 -43.60 6.60
CA GLN A 142 -12.01 -44.51 7.63
C GLN A 142 -11.70 -45.86 6.99
N PRO A 143 -10.55 -46.48 7.33
CA PRO A 143 -10.23 -47.81 6.84
C PRO A 143 -11.32 -48.77 7.28
N THR A 144 -11.94 -49.46 6.32
CA THR A 144 -12.82 -50.58 6.61
C THR A 144 -11.94 -51.72 7.11
N ILE A 145 -12.07 -52.07 8.39
CA ILE A 145 -11.44 -53.24 9.00
C ILE A 145 -12.20 -54.49 8.57
#